data_AF-A0A933JS29-F1
#
_entry.id   AF-A0A933JS29-F1
#
_cell.length_a   1.000
_cell.length_b   1.000
_cell.length_c   1.000
_cell.angle_alpha   90.00
_cell.angle_beta   90.00
_cell.angle_gamma   90.00
#
_symmetry.space_group_name_H-M   'P 1'
#
loop_
_entity.id
_entity.type
_entity.pdbx_description
1 polymer ?
#
loop_
_entity_poly.entity_id
_entity_poly.type
_entity_poly.pdbx_seq_one_letter_code
_entity_poly.pdbx_strand_id
1 'polypeptide(L)'
;MTIQRQTAGVRIAADLYCLAFFVAIAAADGLVFRSALQRSLGPLDFGLAGVALFSTHLLVIALLRLFVPVPEPGTHLVKTSGGYGRWLASSALAEVALHPLVRAPFWPFHFGRWLYLKALGAQLELGVTIPPSLFIRDPALLVMEMGAQIEPGVLIEPALHSAGRLVVARVVVGGGSLIGAHATLLAGAAVGEDARIGPAAFIGRSCKVGVGAFIGERAVLEEGVDVGSYAVIGAGAVVGAGVAIGERAKVVAGSNVPAGRSVEDRDVWEGALPARVEAFEPPTPPVPLPLNLLLREASEDAASEDAPVEAPLVEPPVEAPPVEVPPTPEPKRLTPLPRVDTDQVRERAGRRRGMGSEVEAPALERPAELPKEGSASGEGATNAQPTAAPEPVSKAQEGDKPSA
;
A
#
# COMPACT_ATOMS: atom_id res chain seq x y z
N MET A 1 -1.34 6.14 -33.90
CA MET A 1 -0.48 7.22 -33.35
C MET A 1 -1.14 8.14 -32.30
N THR A 2 -2.47 8.17 -32.18
CA THR A 2 -3.22 9.14 -31.34
C THR A 2 -3.09 8.91 -29.83
N ILE A 3 -2.88 7.66 -29.40
CA ILE A 3 -2.78 7.28 -27.98
C ILE A 3 -1.50 7.82 -27.31
N GLN A 4 -0.37 7.83 -28.04
CA GLN A 4 0.95 8.29 -27.58
C GLN A 4 1.03 9.83 -27.45
N ARG A 5 0.46 10.58 -28.41
CA ARG A 5 0.41 12.06 -28.36
C ARG A 5 -0.44 12.58 -27.21
N GLN A 6 -1.55 11.91 -26.86
CA GLN A 6 -2.42 12.34 -25.77
C GLN A 6 -1.88 11.99 -24.37
N THR A 7 -1.13 10.90 -24.22
CA THR A 7 -0.40 10.62 -22.96
C THR A 7 0.69 11.65 -22.69
N ALA A 8 1.31 12.21 -23.73
CA ALA A 8 2.28 13.28 -23.59
C ALA A 8 1.63 14.56 -23.06
N GLY A 9 0.43 14.95 -23.55
CA GLY A 9 -0.29 16.13 -23.07
C GLY A 9 -0.64 16.07 -21.57
N VAL A 10 -1.09 14.90 -21.08
CA VAL A 10 -1.39 14.69 -19.66
C VAL A 10 -0.13 14.76 -18.79
N ARG A 11 0.98 14.18 -19.26
CA ARG A 11 2.27 14.24 -18.56
C ARG A 11 2.83 15.65 -18.51
N ILE A 12 2.81 16.36 -19.64
CA ILE A 12 3.24 17.78 -19.69
C ILE A 12 2.39 18.63 -18.76
N ALA A 13 1.07 18.41 -18.72
CA ALA A 13 0.20 19.12 -17.79
C ALA A 13 0.57 18.82 -16.33
N ALA A 14 0.86 17.56 -15.98
CA ALA A 14 1.33 17.19 -14.66
C ALA A 14 2.69 17.82 -14.33
N ASP A 15 3.62 17.87 -15.28
CA ASP A 15 4.94 18.49 -15.08
C ASP A 15 4.83 20.01 -14.87
N LEU A 16 4.01 20.69 -15.69
CA LEU A 16 3.74 22.12 -15.53
C LEU A 16 3.06 22.42 -14.20
N TYR A 17 2.15 21.54 -13.78
CA TYR A 17 1.53 21.60 -12.48
C TYR A 17 2.62 21.52 -11.41
N CYS A 18 3.39 20.43 -11.36
CA CYS A 18 4.50 20.22 -10.42
C CYS A 18 5.47 21.40 -10.37
N LEU A 19 5.84 21.96 -11.52
CA LEU A 19 6.70 23.14 -11.61
C LEU A 19 6.08 24.36 -10.91
N ALA A 20 4.80 24.64 -11.15
CA ALA A 20 4.10 25.75 -10.49
C ALA A 20 4.07 25.60 -8.96
N PHE A 21 3.85 24.37 -8.45
CA PHE A 21 3.91 24.08 -7.02
C PHE A 21 5.30 24.32 -6.45
N PHE A 22 6.32 23.81 -7.12
CA PHE A 22 7.69 23.95 -6.68
C PHE A 22 8.12 25.42 -6.60
N VAL A 23 7.74 26.21 -7.61
CA VAL A 23 8.00 27.66 -7.63
C VAL A 23 7.28 28.37 -6.49
N ALA A 24 6.03 27.99 -6.18
CA ALA A 24 5.28 28.59 -5.07
C ALA A 24 5.95 28.31 -3.70
N ILE A 25 6.40 27.08 -3.46
CA ILE A 25 7.12 26.70 -2.24
C ILE A 25 8.46 27.46 -2.16
N ALA A 26 9.25 27.45 -3.23
CA ALA A 26 10.54 28.13 -3.27
C ALA A 26 10.42 29.66 -3.07
N ALA A 27 9.38 30.29 -3.61
CA ALA A 27 9.11 31.71 -3.40
C ALA A 27 8.77 32.01 -1.93
N ALA A 28 7.99 31.13 -1.29
CA ALA A 28 7.64 31.25 0.12
C ALA A 28 8.87 31.08 1.03
N ASP A 29 9.74 30.12 0.73
CA ASP A 29 11.01 29.91 1.42
C ASP A 29 11.93 31.12 1.30
N GLY A 30 12.04 31.70 0.09
CA GLY A 30 12.82 32.90 -0.16
C GLY A 30 12.36 34.09 0.68
N LEU A 31 11.05 34.22 0.93
CA LEU A 31 10.49 35.28 1.77
C LEU A 31 10.85 35.08 3.25
N VAL A 32 10.71 33.86 3.76
CA VAL A 32 11.07 33.52 5.15
C VAL A 32 12.57 33.71 5.37
N PHE A 33 13.40 33.23 4.46
CA PHE A 33 14.85 33.34 4.55
C PHE A 33 15.32 34.80 4.50
N ARG A 34 14.74 35.62 3.60
CA ARG A 34 15.02 37.07 3.55
C ARG A 34 14.66 37.75 4.87
N SER A 35 13.52 37.41 5.47
CA SER A 35 13.11 37.95 6.78
C SER A 35 14.05 37.53 7.90
N ALA A 36 14.56 36.30 7.86
CA ALA A 36 15.50 35.77 8.87
C ALA A 36 16.89 36.41 8.74
N LEU A 37 17.41 36.58 7.52
CA LEU A 37 18.71 37.22 7.26
C LEU A 37 18.75 38.71 7.66
N GLN A 38 17.59 39.38 7.71
CA GLN A 38 17.49 40.76 8.18
C GLN A 38 17.55 40.88 9.71
N ARG A 39 17.55 39.77 10.47
CA ARG A 39 17.67 39.72 11.94
C ARG A 39 19.09 39.35 12.36
N SER A 40 19.37 39.43 13.65
CA SER A 40 20.69 39.26 14.28
C SER A 40 21.37 37.88 14.15
N LEU A 41 20.81 36.94 13.37
CA LEU A 41 21.32 35.56 13.21
C LEU A 41 21.64 34.84 14.53
N GLY A 42 20.88 35.14 15.60
CA GLY A 42 21.01 34.47 16.88
C GLY A 42 20.40 33.06 16.85
N PRO A 43 20.71 32.17 17.81
CA PRO A 43 20.14 30.82 17.87
C PRO A 43 18.60 30.79 17.91
N LEU A 44 17.98 31.77 18.58
CA LEU A 44 16.53 31.94 18.60
C LEU A 44 15.96 32.34 17.24
N ASP A 45 16.68 33.16 16.48
CA ASP A 45 16.28 33.56 15.12
C ASP A 45 16.25 32.35 14.18
N PHE A 46 17.21 31.43 14.30
CA PHE A 46 17.22 30.17 13.56
C PHE A 46 16.05 29.26 13.92
N GLY A 47 15.74 29.11 15.21
CA GLY A 47 14.59 28.32 15.65
C GLY A 47 13.26 28.87 15.12
N LEU A 48 13.08 30.20 15.23
CA LEU A 48 11.90 30.89 14.69
C LEU A 48 11.80 30.78 13.17
N ALA A 49 12.92 30.87 12.45
CA ALA A 49 12.95 30.69 11.01
C ALA A 49 12.54 29.25 10.62
N GLY A 50 13.00 28.24 11.35
CA GLY A 50 12.60 26.85 11.15
C GLY A 50 11.09 26.63 11.34
N VAL A 51 10.52 27.20 12.41
CA VAL A 51 9.06 27.16 12.65
C VAL A 51 8.31 27.89 11.53
N ALA A 52 8.76 29.09 11.14
CA ALA A 52 8.13 29.87 10.09
C ALA A 52 8.17 29.14 8.73
N LEU A 53 9.29 28.51 8.38
CA LEU A 53 9.41 27.66 7.19
C LEU A 53 8.41 26.51 7.27
N PHE A 54 8.34 25.79 8.39
CA PHE A 54 7.41 24.67 8.55
C PHE A 54 5.95 25.08 8.41
N SER A 55 5.55 26.14 9.12
CA SER A 55 4.18 26.66 9.08
C SER A 55 3.81 27.16 7.69
N THR A 56 4.76 27.78 6.96
CA THR A 56 4.54 28.25 5.60
C THR A 56 4.34 27.08 4.63
N HIS A 57 5.14 26.01 4.73
CA HIS A 57 4.94 24.80 3.93
C HIS A 57 3.57 24.18 4.17
N LEU A 58 3.19 23.99 5.44
CA LEU A 58 1.88 23.45 5.80
C LEU A 58 0.74 24.33 5.28
N LEU A 59 0.88 25.65 5.39
CA LEU A 59 -0.09 26.62 4.88
C LEU A 59 -0.22 26.53 3.36
N VAL A 60 0.90 26.49 2.63
CA VAL A 60 0.90 26.34 1.16
C VAL A 60 0.21 25.04 0.77
N ILE A 61 0.56 23.90 1.37
CA ILE A 61 -0.10 22.62 1.10
C ILE A 61 -1.60 22.69 1.40
N ALA A 62 -1.98 23.26 2.54
CA ALA A 62 -3.39 23.41 2.91
C ALA A 62 -4.17 24.30 1.94
N LEU A 63 -3.60 25.44 1.52
CA LEU A 63 -4.22 26.35 0.54
C LEU A 63 -4.39 25.67 -0.81
N LEU A 64 -3.35 24.97 -1.28
CA LEU A 64 -3.40 24.20 -2.51
C LEU A 64 -4.45 23.10 -2.42
N ARG A 65 -4.57 22.46 -1.25
CA ARG A 65 -5.56 21.41 -1.02
C ARG A 65 -7.01 21.91 -1.11
N LEU A 66 -7.26 23.21 -0.98
CA LEU A 66 -8.59 23.80 -1.24
C LEU A 66 -8.98 23.72 -2.72
N PHE A 67 -8.01 23.74 -3.63
CA PHE A 67 -8.24 23.68 -5.08
C PHE A 67 -8.06 22.27 -5.65
N VAL A 68 -7.28 21.42 -4.98
CA VAL A 68 -7.03 20.04 -5.39
C VAL A 68 -7.98 19.10 -4.66
N PRO A 69 -8.98 18.51 -5.33
CA PRO A 69 -9.91 17.61 -4.68
C PRO A 69 -9.23 16.30 -4.26
N VAL A 70 -9.78 15.68 -3.22
CA VAL A 70 -9.41 14.31 -2.82
C VAL A 70 -9.83 13.34 -3.93
N PRO A 71 -8.99 12.35 -4.31
CA PRO A 71 -9.38 11.35 -5.30
C PRO A 71 -10.62 10.59 -4.87
N GLU A 72 -11.56 10.39 -5.80
CA GLU A 72 -12.76 9.59 -5.53
C GLU A 72 -12.43 8.10 -5.65
N PRO A 73 -12.74 7.28 -4.63
CA PRO A 73 -12.66 5.83 -4.76
C PRO A 73 -13.53 5.32 -5.91
N GLY A 74 -13.01 4.39 -6.68
CA GLY A 74 -13.69 3.81 -7.83
C GLY A 74 -12.73 3.44 -8.95
N THR A 75 -13.29 2.88 -10.00
CA THR A 75 -12.56 2.51 -11.21
C THR A 75 -12.78 3.56 -12.28
N HIS A 76 -11.71 4.24 -12.66
CA HIS A 76 -11.72 5.39 -13.56
C HIS A 76 -11.05 5.04 -14.88
N LEU A 77 -11.63 5.45 -16.01
CA LEU A 77 -10.97 5.31 -17.31
C LEU A 77 -9.83 6.32 -17.41
N VAL A 78 -8.64 5.82 -17.75
CA VAL A 78 -7.47 6.66 -17.97
C VAL A 78 -7.78 7.61 -19.15
N LYS A 79 -7.46 8.90 -19.00
CA LYS A 79 -7.71 10.02 -19.93
C LYS A 79 -9.12 10.62 -19.92
N THR A 80 -10.18 9.84 -20.06
CA THR A 80 -11.53 10.39 -20.34
C THR A 80 -12.31 10.77 -19.09
N SER A 81 -11.97 10.18 -17.94
CA SER A 81 -12.74 10.38 -16.72
C SER A 81 -12.28 11.61 -15.91
N GLY A 82 -13.24 12.40 -15.42
CA GLY A 82 -12.94 13.46 -14.44
C GLY A 82 -12.34 12.90 -13.14
N GLY A 83 -12.62 11.64 -12.80
CA GLY A 83 -11.98 10.94 -11.69
C GLY A 83 -10.47 10.75 -11.87
N TYR A 84 -10.03 10.37 -13.07
CA TYR A 84 -8.60 10.26 -13.39
C TYR A 84 -7.89 11.61 -13.27
N GLY A 85 -8.48 12.69 -13.79
CA GLY A 85 -7.91 14.04 -13.68
C GLY A 85 -7.78 14.51 -12.22
N ARG A 86 -8.80 14.25 -11.38
CA ARG A 86 -8.76 14.57 -9.95
C ARG A 86 -7.69 13.79 -9.20
N TRP A 87 -7.58 12.48 -9.49
CA TRP A 87 -6.52 11.66 -8.94
C TRP A 87 -5.13 12.16 -9.36
N LEU A 88 -4.94 12.48 -10.64
CA LEU A 88 -3.66 12.96 -11.16
C LEU A 88 -3.22 14.27 -10.50
N ALA A 89 -4.13 15.23 -10.36
CA ALA A 89 -3.84 16.49 -9.67
C ALA A 89 -3.48 16.26 -8.19
N SER A 90 -4.21 15.38 -7.50
CA SER A 90 -3.89 15.02 -6.11
C SER A 90 -2.56 14.27 -5.98
N SER A 91 -2.23 13.41 -6.94
CA SER A 91 -0.95 12.68 -6.98
C SER A 91 0.22 13.63 -7.20
N ALA A 92 0.09 14.57 -8.13
CA ALA A 92 1.10 15.57 -8.41
C ALA A 92 1.36 16.49 -7.20
N LEU A 93 0.30 16.91 -6.49
CA LEU A 93 0.46 17.65 -5.24
C LEU A 93 1.23 16.84 -4.19
N ALA A 94 0.90 15.55 -4.03
CA ALA A 94 1.59 14.68 -3.09
C ALA A 94 3.06 14.46 -3.48
N GLU A 95 3.36 14.28 -4.76
CA GLU A 95 4.71 14.08 -5.29
C GLU A 95 5.62 15.28 -5.00
N VAL A 96 5.14 16.50 -5.25
CA VAL A 96 5.91 17.72 -4.94
C VAL A 96 6.08 17.89 -3.44
N ALA A 97 5.01 17.73 -2.67
CA ALA A 97 5.06 17.92 -1.23
C ALA A 97 6.00 16.90 -0.55
N LEU A 98 5.99 15.64 -1.01
CA LEU A 98 6.82 14.55 -0.50
C LEU A 98 8.21 14.49 -1.14
N HIS A 99 8.54 15.42 -2.05
CA HIS A 99 9.87 15.48 -2.64
C HIS A 99 10.93 15.69 -1.54
N PRO A 100 12.06 14.96 -1.55
CA PRO A 100 13.07 15.02 -0.48
C PRO A 100 13.53 16.43 -0.13
N LEU A 101 13.73 17.30 -1.12
CA LEU A 101 14.15 18.70 -0.88
C LEU A 101 13.13 19.54 -0.11
N VAL A 102 11.85 19.26 -0.29
CA VAL A 102 10.75 20.01 0.34
C VAL A 102 10.49 19.48 1.75
N ARG A 103 10.45 18.15 1.91
CA ARG A 103 10.11 17.53 3.20
C ARG A 103 11.29 17.41 4.17
N ALA A 104 12.54 17.37 3.69
CA ALA A 104 13.73 17.04 4.49
C ALA A 104 13.86 17.77 5.84
N PRO A 105 13.54 19.07 5.97
CA PRO A 105 13.70 19.78 7.24
C PRO A 105 12.79 19.25 8.36
N PHE A 106 11.67 18.61 8.01
CA PHE A 106 10.58 18.30 8.95
C PHE A 106 10.22 16.81 9.00
N TRP A 107 10.54 16.07 7.94
CA TRP A 107 10.24 14.65 7.80
C TRP A 107 10.88 13.73 8.87
N PRO A 108 12.08 14.02 9.42
CA PRO A 108 12.65 13.23 10.51
C PRO A 108 11.78 13.21 11.77
N PHE A 109 11.00 14.27 12.02
CA PHE A 109 10.16 14.37 13.21
C PHE A 109 8.83 13.64 13.02
N HIS A 110 8.46 12.78 13.97
CA HIS A 110 7.18 12.05 13.94
C HIS A 110 5.98 12.97 13.78
N PHE A 111 5.90 14.02 14.60
CA PHE A 111 4.82 14.99 14.55
C PHE A 111 4.81 15.80 13.25
N GLY A 112 5.99 16.13 12.73
CA GLY A 112 6.15 16.81 11.44
C GLY A 112 5.54 16.01 10.29
N ARG A 113 5.91 14.73 10.19
CA ARG A 113 5.32 13.79 9.21
C ARG A 113 3.81 13.64 9.34
N TRP A 114 3.33 13.48 10.57
CA TRP A 114 1.91 13.34 10.85
C TRP A 114 1.12 14.57 10.36
N LEU A 115 1.59 15.79 10.65
CA LEU A 115 0.98 17.03 10.15
C LEU A 115 1.01 17.12 8.63
N TYR A 116 2.12 16.72 8.02
CA TYR A 116 2.32 16.80 6.58
C TYR A 116 1.36 15.88 5.81
N LEU A 117 1.25 14.63 6.25
CA LEU A 117 0.31 13.67 5.68
C LEU A 117 -1.14 14.10 5.90
N LYS A 118 -1.46 14.67 7.08
CA LYS A 118 -2.77 15.30 7.32
C LYS A 118 -3.07 16.45 6.37
N ALA A 119 -2.12 17.35 6.12
CA ALA A 119 -2.27 18.45 5.18
C ALA A 119 -2.53 17.96 3.75
N LEU A 120 -1.97 16.81 3.37
CA LEU A 120 -2.23 16.13 2.09
C LEU A 120 -3.59 15.40 2.03
N GLY A 121 -4.30 15.33 3.16
CA GLY A 121 -5.65 14.77 3.27
C GLY A 121 -5.71 13.35 3.86
N ALA A 122 -4.60 12.83 4.40
CA ALA A 122 -4.63 11.55 5.12
C ALA A 122 -5.48 11.66 6.39
N GLN A 123 -6.26 10.63 6.67
CA GLN A 123 -7.09 10.54 7.87
C GLN A 123 -6.32 9.80 8.95
N LEU A 124 -5.50 10.55 9.70
CA LEU A 124 -4.64 9.99 10.74
C LEU A 124 -5.15 10.38 12.13
N GLU A 125 -5.36 9.41 13.00
CA GLU A 125 -5.61 9.67 14.41
C GLU A 125 -4.33 10.06 15.15
N LEU A 126 -4.47 10.53 16.39
CA LEU A 126 -3.32 10.82 17.24
C LEU A 126 -2.71 9.50 17.76
N GLY A 127 -1.39 9.43 17.86
CA GLY A 127 -0.70 8.24 18.38
C GLY A 127 -0.37 7.18 17.33
N VAL A 128 -0.63 7.43 16.05
CA VAL A 128 -0.13 6.56 14.96
C VAL A 128 1.38 6.68 14.83
N THR A 129 2.05 5.55 14.61
CA THR A 129 3.49 5.52 14.36
C THR A 129 3.75 5.27 12.88
N ILE A 130 4.38 6.25 12.25
CA ILE A 130 4.80 6.17 10.86
C ILE A 130 6.35 6.27 10.87
N PRO A 131 7.08 5.53 10.03
CA PRO A 131 8.52 5.67 9.87
C PRO A 131 8.86 6.65 8.74
N PRO A 132 10.07 7.25 8.72
CA PRO A 132 10.49 8.15 7.64
C PRO A 132 10.61 7.44 6.27
N SER A 133 10.78 6.12 6.27
CA SER A 133 10.89 5.26 5.10
C SER A 133 9.55 4.73 4.57
N LEU A 134 8.41 5.21 5.08
CA LEU A 134 7.11 4.84 4.48
C LEU A 134 7.06 5.34 3.04
N PHE A 135 6.78 4.42 2.12
CA PHE A 135 6.48 4.75 0.73
C PHE A 135 4.97 4.81 0.56
N ILE A 136 4.45 6.02 0.41
CA ILE A 136 3.03 6.26 0.13
C ILE A 136 2.88 7.18 -1.06
N ARG A 137 2.17 6.73 -2.09
CA ARG A 137 1.92 7.51 -3.31
C ARG A 137 0.76 8.48 -3.14
N ASP A 138 -0.34 8.02 -2.51
CA ASP A 138 -1.58 8.79 -2.38
C ASP A 138 -2.02 8.95 -0.91
N PRO A 139 -1.40 9.85 -0.13
CA PRO A 139 -1.73 10.04 1.29
C PRO A 139 -3.21 10.32 1.57
N ALA A 140 -3.90 10.99 0.65
CA ALA A 140 -5.30 11.37 0.76
C ALA A 140 -6.28 10.18 0.91
N LEU A 141 -5.82 8.99 0.53
CA LEU A 141 -6.57 7.74 0.56
C LEU A 141 -6.17 6.84 1.72
N LEU A 142 -5.21 7.26 2.55
CA LEU A 142 -4.80 6.54 3.74
C LEU A 142 -5.67 6.93 4.94
N VAL A 143 -6.14 5.91 5.65
CA VAL A 143 -6.80 6.03 6.94
C VAL A 143 -6.00 5.20 7.96
N MET A 144 -5.63 5.82 9.08
CA MET A 144 -4.97 5.14 10.19
C MET A 144 -5.62 5.54 11.52
N GLU A 145 -6.01 4.55 12.30
CA GLU A 145 -6.64 4.71 13.59
C GLU A 145 -5.64 4.69 14.76
N MET A 146 -6.09 5.09 15.94
CA MET A 146 -5.25 5.28 17.13
C MET A 146 -4.39 4.05 17.45
N GLY A 147 -3.10 4.28 17.66
CA GLY A 147 -2.15 3.23 18.03
C GLY A 147 -1.71 2.32 16.88
N ALA A 148 -2.18 2.55 15.65
CA ALA A 148 -1.65 1.85 14.47
C ALA A 148 -0.16 2.15 14.27
N GLN A 149 0.63 1.11 14.00
CA GLN A 149 2.07 1.17 13.84
C GLN A 149 2.49 0.64 12.47
N ILE A 150 3.35 1.39 11.79
CA ILE A 150 3.95 1.01 10.52
C ILE A 150 5.46 0.89 10.71
N GLU A 151 6.03 -0.22 10.28
CA GLU A 151 7.46 -0.46 10.29
C GLU A 151 8.16 0.04 9.00
N PRO A 152 9.50 0.18 9.01
CA PRO A 152 10.25 0.71 7.88
C PRO A 152 10.02 -0.02 6.55
N GLY A 153 10.09 0.73 5.45
CA GLY A 153 10.01 0.18 4.10
C GLY A 153 8.63 -0.28 3.63
N VAL A 154 7.57 -0.11 4.42
CA VAL A 154 6.20 -0.41 4.00
C VAL A 154 5.80 0.41 2.78
N LEU A 155 5.15 -0.24 1.82
CA LEU A 155 4.60 0.36 0.62
C LEU A 155 3.08 0.40 0.71
N ILE A 156 2.50 1.58 0.57
CA ILE A 156 1.06 1.79 0.49
C ILE A 156 0.74 2.40 -0.88
N GLU A 157 0.01 1.65 -1.70
CA GLU A 157 -0.38 2.06 -3.05
C GLU A 157 -1.91 2.02 -3.23
N PRO A 158 -2.61 3.11 -2.85
CA PRO A 158 -4.07 3.19 -2.91
C PRO A 158 -4.65 3.32 -4.33
N ALA A 159 -3.80 3.58 -5.32
CA ALA A 159 -4.20 3.76 -6.71
C ALA A 159 -3.32 2.92 -7.66
N LEU A 160 -3.94 2.08 -8.49
CA LEU A 160 -3.26 1.14 -9.37
C LEU A 160 -3.76 1.25 -10.80
N HIS A 161 -2.84 1.23 -11.76
CA HIS A 161 -3.17 1.16 -13.18
C HIS A 161 -3.29 -0.31 -13.61
N SER A 162 -4.42 -0.65 -14.23
CA SER A 162 -4.68 -2.00 -14.72
C SER A 162 -5.51 -1.92 -16.00
N ALA A 163 -4.97 -2.41 -17.11
CA ALA A 163 -5.67 -2.51 -18.40
C ALA A 163 -6.41 -1.23 -18.84
N GLY A 164 -5.72 -0.08 -18.81
CA GLY A 164 -6.29 1.22 -19.22
C GLY A 164 -7.28 1.83 -18.21
N ARG A 165 -7.42 1.23 -17.03
CA ARG A 165 -8.21 1.73 -15.91
C ARG A 165 -7.30 2.08 -14.74
N LEU A 166 -7.75 3.04 -13.95
CA LEU A 166 -7.17 3.40 -12.66
C LEU A 166 -8.15 2.93 -11.58
N VAL A 167 -7.73 1.97 -10.76
CA VAL A 167 -8.48 1.53 -9.58
C VAL A 167 -7.98 2.36 -8.41
N VAL A 168 -8.86 3.18 -7.84
CA VAL A 168 -8.57 4.03 -6.69
C VAL A 168 -9.41 3.52 -5.52
N ALA A 169 -8.79 3.19 -4.40
CA ALA A 169 -9.53 2.81 -3.20
C ALA A 169 -8.74 3.16 -1.94
N ARG A 170 -9.45 3.45 -0.87
CA ARG A 170 -8.82 3.78 0.41
C ARG A 170 -8.08 2.59 0.97
N VAL A 171 -6.96 2.85 1.63
CA VAL A 171 -6.27 1.86 2.46
C VAL A 171 -6.53 2.22 3.92
N VAL A 172 -7.05 1.26 4.68
CA VAL A 172 -7.45 1.45 6.08
C VAL A 172 -6.56 0.60 6.96
N VAL A 173 -6.00 1.21 8.00
CA VAL A 173 -5.18 0.55 9.01
C VAL A 173 -5.82 0.79 10.38
N GLY A 174 -6.41 -0.25 10.95
CA GLY A 174 -7.18 -0.21 12.18
C GLY A 174 -6.34 0.04 13.43
N GLY A 175 -7.01 0.43 14.51
CA GLY A 175 -6.36 0.84 15.76
C GLY A 175 -5.52 -0.28 16.38
N GLY A 176 -4.37 0.06 16.96
CA GLY A 176 -3.47 -0.93 17.58
C GLY A 176 -2.79 -1.94 16.64
N SER A 177 -3.11 -1.91 15.34
CA SER A 177 -2.52 -2.83 14.36
C SER A 177 -1.03 -2.56 14.13
N LEU A 178 -0.30 -3.60 13.71
CA LEU A 178 1.11 -3.53 13.35
C LEU A 178 1.30 -3.95 11.90
N ILE A 179 1.87 -3.07 11.08
CA ILE A 179 2.27 -3.37 9.71
C ILE A 179 3.79 -3.57 9.67
N GLY A 180 4.22 -4.81 9.47
CA GLY A 180 5.62 -5.22 9.49
C GLY A 180 6.45 -4.66 8.34
N ALA A 181 7.76 -4.63 8.53
CA ALA A 181 8.70 -3.97 7.63
C ALA A 181 8.58 -4.51 6.19
N HIS A 182 8.64 -3.62 5.21
CA HIS A 182 8.53 -3.97 3.78
C HIS A 182 7.21 -4.65 3.35
N ALA A 183 6.19 -4.67 4.20
CA ALA A 183 4.87 -5.11 3.77
C ALA A 183 4.28 -4.17 2.71
N THR A 184 3.44 -4.72 1.83
CA THR A 184 2.77 -3.97 0.76
C THR A 184 1.26 -4.00 0.94
N LEU A 185 0.62 -2.82 0.95
CA LEU A 185 -0.83 -2.67 1.01
C LEU A 185 -1.34 -1.99 -0.26
N LEU A 186 -2.20 -2.68 -1.00
CA LEU A 186 -2.75 -2.18 -2.26
C LEU A 186 -4.13 -1.53 -2.11
N ALA A 187 -4.60 -0.90 -3.18
CA ALA A 187 -5.89 -0.22 -3.28
C ALA A 187 -7.04 -1.06 -2.68
N GLY A 188 -7.70 -0.52 -1.65
CA GLY A 188 -8.85 -1.16 -1.01
C GLY A 188 -8.48 -2.12 0.13
N ALA A 189 -7.20 -2.31 0.44
CA ALA A 189 -6.78 -3.10 1.58
C ALA A 189 -7.29 -2.48 2.89
N ALA A 190 -7.96 -3.29 3.71
CA ALA A 190 -8.44 -2.90 5.03
C ALA A 190 -7.86 -3.85 6.08
N VAL A 191 -7.09 -3.30 7.02
CA VAL A 191 -6.52 -4.03 8.14
C VAL A 191 -7.31 -3.69 9.40
N GLY A 192 -7.85 -4.71 10.07
CA GLY A 192 -8.66 -4.56 11.27
C GLY A 192 -7.86 -4.12 12.50
N GLU A 193 -8.59 -3.73 13.54
CA GLU A 193 -8.02 -3.41 14.85
C GLU A 193 -7.17 -4.57 15.40
N ASP A 194 -6.04 -4.26 16.05
CA ASP A 194 -5.10 -5.20 16.67
C ASP A 194 -4.54 -6.30 15.74
N ALA A 195 -4.79 -6.20 14.43
CA ALA A 195 -4.26 -7.14 13.45
C ALA A 195 -2.73 -6.94 13.28
N ARG A 196 -2.03 -8.02 12.95
CA ARG A 196 -0.58 -8.02 12.76
C ARG A 196 -0.27 -8.51 11.36
N ILE A 197 0.34 -7.64 10.57
CA ILE A 197 0.86 -7.98 9.26
C ILE A 197 2.36 -8.20 9.39
N GLY A 198 2.84 -9.38 9.05
CA GLY A 198 4.25 -9.74 9.14
C GLY A 198 5.11 -9.02 8.11
N PRO A 199 6.43 -8.93 8.33
CA PRO A 199 7.36 -8.33 7.38
C PRO A 199 7.27 -8.95 5.99
N ALA A 200 7.41 -8.10 4.97
CA ALA A 200 7.34 -8.45 3.55
C ALA A 200 6.05 -9.18 3.12
N ALA A 201 4.99 -9.15 3.92
CA ALA A 201 3.69 -9.66 3.50
C ALA A 201 3.08 -8.77 2.41
N PHE A 202 2.37 -9.39 1.48
CA PHE A 202 1.69 -8.71 0.38
C PHE A 202 0.18 -8.80 0.60
N ILE A 203 -0.47 -7.64 0.72
CA ILE A 203 -1.92 -7.52 0.88
C ILE A 203 -2.47 -6.92 -0.41
N GLY A 204 -3.10 -7.78 -1.21
CA GLY A 204 -3.64 -7.46 -2.52
C GLY A 204 -4.80 -6.47 -2.50
N ARG A 205 -5.28 -6.13 -3.71
CA ARG A 205 -6.40 -5.19 -3.87
C ARG A 205 -7.63 -5.70 -3.13
N SER A 206 -8.38 -4.78 -2.53
CA SER A 206 -9.66 -5.07 -1.88
C SER A 206 -9.62 -6.20 -0.83
N CYS A 207 -8.44 -6.52 -0.28
CA CYS A 207 -8.34 -7.50 0.80
C CYS A 207 -8.87 -6.93 2.10
N LYS A 208 -9.53 -7.75 2.91
CA LYS A 208 -9.93 -7.39 4.27
C LYS A 208 -9.26 -8.33 5.26
N VAL A 209 -8.58 -7.77 6.24
CA VAL A 209 -7.96 -8.51 7.34
C VAL A 209 -8.77 -8.20 8.60
N GLY A 210 -9.33 -9.24 9.21
CA GLY A 210 -10.18 -9.13 10.39
C GLY A 210 -9.44 -8.65 11.65
N VAL A 211 -10.21 -8.34 12.69
CA VAL A 211 -9.69 -7.87 13.99
C VAL A 211 -8.82 -8.95 14.62
N GLY A 212 -7.64 -8.57 15.11
CA GLY A 212 -6.71 -9.47 15.78
C GLY A 212 -6.14 -10.60 14.90
N ALA A 213 -6.37 -10.56 13.58
CA ALA A 213 -5.82 -11.55 12.66
C ALA A 213 -4.30 -11.40 12.54
N PHE A 214 -3.61 -12.52 12.34
CA PHE A 214 -2.16 -12.57 12.17
C PHE A 214 -1.83 -13.03 10.76
N ILE A 215 -1.18 -12.17 9.99
CA ILE A 215 -0.65 -12.49 8.67
C ILE A 215 0.85 -12.69 8.81
N GLY A 216 1.33 -13.90 8.52
CA GLY A 216 2.73 -14.27 8.65
C GLY A 216 3.64 -13.52 7.67
N GLU A 217 4.93 -13.56 7.96
CA GLU A 217 5.95 -12.92 7.12
C GLU A 217 5.92 -13.50 5.70
N ARG A 218 6.08 -12.64 4.69
CA ARG A 218 6.06 -13.04 3.26
C ARG A 218 4.79 -13.77 2.82
N ALA A 219 3.72 -13.75 3.61
CA ALA A 219 2.43 -14.27 3.15
C ALA A 219 1.90 -13.38 2.02
N VAL A 220 1.23 -13.99 1.05
CA VAL A 220 0.67 -13.32 -0.11
C VAL A 220 -0.84 -13.51 -0.09
N LEU A 221 -1.57 -12.42 0.09
CA LEU A 221 -3.02 -12.39 -0.10
C LEU A 221 -3.28 -11.75 -1.47
N GLU A 222 -3.85 -12.52 -2.39
CA GLU A 222 -4.24 -12.02 -3.71
C GLU A 222 -5.48 -11.14 -3.63
N GLU A 223 -5.95 -10.62 -4.77
CA GLU A 223 -7.09 -9.70 -4.81
C GLU A 223 -8.37 -10.27 -4.18
N GLY A 224 -9.02 -9.45 -3.35
CA GLY A 224 -10.34 -9.74 -2.80
C GLY A 224 -10.37 -10.82 -1.73
N VAL A 225 -9.24 -11.13 -1.11
CA VAL A 225 -9.19 -12.08 0.00
C VAL A 225 -9.81 -11.46 1.26
N ASP A 226 -10.73 -12.19 1.88
CA ASP A 226 -11.38 -11.81 3.14
C ASP A 226 -10.89 -12.73 4.25
N VAL A 227 -10.11 -12.19 5.20
CA VAL A 227 -9.58 -12.92 6.36
C VAL A 227 -10.40 -12.59 7.60
N GLY A 228 -10.95 -13.61 8.24
CA GLY A 228 -11.75 -13.50 9.45
C GLY A 228 -10.96 -13.03 10.67
N SER A 229 -11.68 -12.60 11.71
CA SER A 229 -11.07 -12.15 12.96
C SER A 229 -10.27 -13.27 13.62
N TYR A 230 -9.15 -12.93 14.24
CA TYR A 230 -8.25 -13.87 14.92
C TYR A 230 -7.74 -15.04 14.05
N ALA A 231 -7.93 -14.99 12.73
CA ALA A 231 -7.38 -15.99 11.83
C ALA A 231 -5.86 -15.84 11.75
N VAL A 232 -5.17 -16.96 11.48
CA VAL A 232 -3.72 -17.03 11.40
C VAL A 232 -3.33 -17.52 10.01
N ILE A 233 -2.72 -16.64 9.22
CA ILE A 233 -2.09 -17.00 7.96
C ILE A 233 -0.61 -17.23 8.23
N GLY A 234 -0.13 -18.45 8.01
CA GLY A 234 1.26 -18.80 8.25
C GLY A 234 2.24 -18.06 7.32
N ALA A 235 3.50 -17.97 7.75
CA ALA A 235 4.55 -17.34 6.96
C ALA A 235 4.71 -18.00 5.59
N GLY A 236 4.88 -17.19 4.54
CA GLY A 236 5.02 -17.66 3.16
C GLY A 236 3.78 -18.35 2.57
N ALA A 237 2.64 -18.34 3.27
CA ALA A 237 1.41 -18.89 2.70
C ALA A 237 0.87 -18.00 1.58
N VAL A 238 0.26 -18.59 0.57
CA VAL A 238 -0.37 -17.88 -0.56
C VAL A 238 -1.86 -18.13 -0.53
N VAL A 239 -2.66 -17.08 -0.48
CA VAL A 239 -4.12 -17.15 -0.50
C VAL A 239 -4.59 -16.58 -1.82
N GLY A 240 -5.16 -17.45 -2.66
CA GLY A 240 -5.62 -17.11 -3.99
C GLY A 240 -6.77 -16.10 -4.01
N ALA A 241 -6.97 -15.47 -5.16
CA ALA A 241 -7.94 -14.39 -5.31
C ALA A 241 -9.37 -14.81 -4.90
N GLY A 242 -10.05 -13.92 -4.17
CA GLY A 242 -11.44 -14.08 -3.74
C GLY A 242 -11.69 -15.14 -2.66
N VAL A 243 -10.65 -15.72 -2.07
CA VAL A 243 -10.80 -16.71 -0.99
C VAL A 243 -11.28 -16.04 0.29
N ALA A 244 -12.25 -16.68 0.96
CA ALA A 244 -12.67 -16.34 2.30
C ALA A 244 -12.03 -17.28 3.33
N ILE A 245 -11.34 -16.72 4.31
CA ILE A 245 -10.77 -17.42 5.46
C ILE A 245 -11.64 -17.11 6.68
N GLY A 246 -12.18 -18.13 7.33
CA GLY A 246 -13.07 -18.00 8.47
C GLY A 246 -12.43 -17.41 9.72
N GLU A 247 -13.26 -17.08 10.70
CA GLU A 247 -12.82 -16.62 12.01
C GLU A 247 -11.99 -17.69 12.72
N ARG A 248 -10.86 -17.31 13.32
CA ARG A 248 -9.94 -18.23 14.03
C ARG A 248 -9.44 -19.41 13.19
N ALA A 249 -9.60 -19.36 11.87
CA ALA A 249 -9.03 -20.34 10.96
C ALA A 249 -7.50 -20.21 10.92
N LYS A 250 -6.81 -21.29 10.60
CA LYS A 250 -5.34 -21.32 10.53
C LYS A 250 -4.89 -21.87 9.18
N VAL A 251 -4.26 -21.05 8.37
CA VAL A 251 -3.53 -21.51 7.18
C VAL A 251 -2.10 -21.79 7.59
N VAL A 252 -1.63 -23.02 7.37
CA VAL A 252 -0.27 -23.41 7.77
C VAL A 252 0.78 -22.74 6.88
N ALA A 253 1.92 -22.40 7.48
CA ALA A 253 3.04 -21.74 6.80
C ALA A 253 3.43 -22.48 5.51
N GLY A 254 3.69 -21.73 4.44
CA GLY A 254 4.01 -22.26 3.11
C GLY A 254 2.86 -22.95 2.37
N SER A 255 1.65 -23.01 2.94
CA SER A 255 0.48 -23.57 2.24
C SER A 255 -0.03 -22.60 1.16
N ASN A 256 -0.72 -23.12 0.16
CA ASN A 256 -1.44 -22.32 -0.83
C ASN A 256 -2.92 -22.69 -0.82
N VAL A 257 -3.78 -21.68 -0.65
CA VAL A 257 -5.24 -21.83 -0.74
C VAL A 257 -5.65 -21.39 -2.15
N PRO A 258 -6.02 -22.31 -3.06
CA PRO A 258 -6.35 -21.95 -4.43
C PRO A 258 -7.56 -21.03 -4.51
N ALA A 259 -7.58 -20.16 -5.53
CA ALA A 259 -8.73 -19.30 -5.81
C ALA A 259 -10.04 -20.12 -5.93
N GLY A 260 -11.13 -19.58 -5.40
CA GLY A 260 -12.44 -20.25 -5.39
C GLY A 260 -12.66 -21.26 -4.26
N ARG A 261 -11.68 -21.45 -3.36
CA ARG A 261 -11.89 -22.17 -2.10
C ARG A 261 -12.28 -21.22 -0.96
N SER A 262 -12.83 -21.79 0.11
CA SER A 262 -13.00 -21.15 1.41
C SER A 262 -12.34 -22.02 2.47
N VAL A 263 -11.88 -21.39 3.56
CA VAL A 263 -11.51 -22.07 4.80
C VAL A 263 -12.56 -21.69 5.82
N GLU A 264 -13.22 -22.68 6.42
CA GLU A 264 -14.30 -22.42 7.38
C GLU A 264 -13.76 -21.91 8.72
N ASP A 265 -14.65 -21.42 9.57
CA ASP A 265 -14.30 -20.92 10.89
C ASP A 265 -13.61 -22.02 11.72
N ARG A 266 -12.49 -21.66 12.37
CA ARG A 266 -11.67 -22.55 13.23
C ARG A 266 -11.03 -23.74 12.52
N ASP A 267 -11.13 -23.83 11.20
CA ASP A 267 -10.47 -24.88 10.44
C ASP A 267 -8.98 -24.62 10.27
N VAL A 268 -8.21 -25.71 10.14
CA VAL A 268 -6.79 -25.65 9.80
C VAL A 268 -6.62 -26.09 8.35
N TRP A 269 -6.11 -25.19 7.52
CA TRP A 269 -5.73 -25.51 6.15
C TRP A 269 -4.26 -25.91 6.08
N GLU A 270 -4.03 -27.18 5.77
CA GLU A 270 -2.71 -27.76 5.53
C GLU A 270 -2.59 -28.17 4.06
N GLY A 271 -1.79 -27.41 3.30
CA GLY A 271 -1.27 -27.87 2.01
C GLY A 271 -1.58 -26.98 0.80
N ALA A 272 -0.77 -27.18 -0.23
CA ALA A 272 -1.10 -26.96 -1.64
C ALA A 272 -0.34 -28.02 -2.42
N LEU A 273 -1.01 -29.12 -2.73
CA LEU A 273 -0.33 -30.23 -3.39
C LEU A 273 0.15 -29.77 -4.78
N PRO A 274 1.40 -30.05 -5.17
CA PRO A 274 1.81 -29.92 -6.55
C PRO A 274 0.92 -30.83 -7.40
N ALA A 275 0.17 -30.26 -8.35
CA ALA A 275 -0.44 -31.04 -9.40
C ALA A 275 0.67 -31.49 -10.37
N ARG A 276 0.69 -32.79 -10.72
CA ARG A 276 1.59 -33.28 -11.75
C ARG A 276 1.18 -32.63 -13.07
N VAL A 277 2.08 -31.84 -13.66
CA VAL A 277 1.86 -31.29 -14.99
C VAL A 277 2.08 -32.42 -16.00
N GLU A 278 1.01 -32.93 -16.60
CA GLU A 278 1.11 -34.03 -17.58
C GLU A 278 1.74 -33.55 -18.90
N ALA A 279 1.64 -32.26 -19.22
CA ALA A 279 2.42 -31.57 -20.24
C ALA A 279 2.42 -30.05 -19.98
N PHE A 280 3.60 -29.42 -19.85
CA PHE A 280 3.75 -27.97 -19.90
C PHE A 280 4.33 -27.64 -21.27
N GLU A 281 3.48 -27.15 -22.19
CA GLU A 281 3.98 -26.52 -23.40
C GLU A 281 4.24 -25.03 -23.07
N PRO A 282 5.50 -24.60 -22.93
CA PRO A 282 5.79 -23.18 -22.79
C PRO A 282 5.25 -22.45 -24.02
N PRO A 283 4.61 -21.28 -23.88
CA PRO A 283 4.20 -20.49 -25.03
C PRO A 283 5.44 -20.20 -25.87
N THR A 284 5.45 -20.66 -27.12
CA THR A 284 6.54 -20.36 -28.05
C THR A 284 6.64 -18.85 -28.19
N PRO A 285 7.82 -18.25 -27.95
CA PRO A 285 8.00 -16.83 -28.21
C PRO A 285 7.61 -16.55 -29.67
N PRO A 286 6.89 -15.45 -29.97
CA PRO A 286 6.55 -15.12 -31.34
C PRO A 286 7.85 -15.07 -32.15
N VAL A 287 7.91 -15.88 -33.21
CA VAL A 287 9.04 -15.86 -34.14
C VAL A 287 9.10 -14.43 -34.70
N PRO A 288 10.24 -13.72 -34.61
CA PRO A 288 10.32 -12.39 -35.19
C PRO A 288 10.01 -12.49 -36.68
N LEU A 289 8.95 -11.79 -37.11
CA LEU A 289 8.58 -11.73 -38.52
C LEU A 289 9.79 -11.21 -39.32
N PRO A 290 10.16 -11.87 -40.44
CA PRO A 290 11.23 -11.36 -41.28
C PRO A 290 10.87 -9.95 -41.78
N LEU A 291 11.89 -9.09 -41.88
CA LEU A 291 11.73 -7.64 -42.10
C LEU A 291 10.89 -7.31 -43.34
N ASN A 292 10.89 -8.18 -44.35
CA ASN A 292 10.07 -8.03 -45.55
C ASN A 292 8.55 -8.12 -45.30
N LEU A 293 8.11 -8.88 -44.28
CA LEU A 293 6.71 -8.96 -43.88
C LEU A 293 6.30 -7.77 -43.01
N LEU A 294 7.18 -7.32 -42.09
CA LEU A 294 6.95 -6.12 -41.28
C LEU A 294 6.85 -4.85 -42.13
N LEU A 295 7.64 -4.75 -43.20
CA LEU A 295 7.58 -3.64 -44.15
C LEU A 295 6.32 -3.68 -45.02
N ARG A 296 5.79 -4.88 -45.30
CA ARG A 296 4.53 -5.05 -46.02
C ARG A 296 3.33 -4.63 -45.18
N GLU A 297 3.23 -5.09 -43.94
CA GLU A 297 2.18 -4.67 -43.00
C GLU A 297 2.22 -3.15 -42.79
N ALA A 298 3.41 -2.57 -42.60
CA ALA A 298 3.55 -1.12 -42.46
C ALA A 298 3.17 -0.34 -43.74
N SER A 299 3.32 -0.95 -44.93
CA SER A 299 2.92 -0.34 -46.20
C SER A 299 1.42 -0.50 -46.50
N GLU A 300 0.81 -1.59 -46.06
CA GLU A 300 -0.63 -1.86 -46.20
C GLU A 300 -1.45 -1.00 -45.23
N ASP A 301 -0.97 -0.82 -44.00
CA ASP A 301 -1.58 0.09 -43.02
C ASP A 301 -1.57 1.54 -43.51
N ALA A 302 -0.47 1.99 -44.13
CA ALA A 302 -0.34 3.34 -44.68
C ALA A 302 -1.20 3.59 -45.94
N ALA A 303 -1.50 2.55 -46.72
CA ALA A 303 -2.32 2.65 -47.93
C ALA A 303 -3.83 2.66 -47.64
N SER A 304 -4.24 2.28 -46.42
CA SER A 304 -5.66 2.20 -46.03
C SER A 304 -6.24 3.50 -45.43
N GLU A 305 -5.41 4.49 -45.10
CA GLU A 305 -5.86 5.73 -44.43
C GLU A 305 -6.32 6.85 -45.40
N ASP A 306 -6.09 6.74 -46.72
CA ASP A 306 -6.32 7.84 -47.69
C ASP A 306 -7.31 7.55 -48.85
N ALA A 307 -8.12 6.48 -48.79
CA ALA A 307 -9.17 6.24 -49.79
C ALA A 307 -10.53 6.83 -49.35
N PRO A 308 -11.23 7.65 -50.17
CA PRO A 308 -12.58 8.09 -49.86
C PRO A 308 -13.54 6.91 -49.90
N VAL A 309 -14.28 6.70 -48.81
CA VAL A 309 -15.32 5.66 -48.70
C VAL A 309 -16.53 6.05 -49.56
N GLU A 310 -16.59 5.59 -50.82
CA GLU A 310 -17.84 5.51 -51.57
C GLU A 310 -18.68 4.36 -51.01
N ALA A 311 -19.91 4.67 -50.60
CA ALA A 311 -20.88 3.69 -50.12
C ALA A 311 -21.35 2.80 -51.27
N PRO A 312 -21.26 1.45 -51.19
CA PRO A 312 -21.86 0.59 -52.18
C PRO A 312 -23.38 0.53 -52.00
N LEU A 313 -24.12 0.74 -53.10
CA LEU A 313 -25.56 0.48 -53.19
C LEU A 313 -25.80 -1.02 -53.00
N VAL A 314 -26.34 -1.40 -51.84
CA VAL A 314 -26.82 -2.76 -51.56
C VAL A 314 -28.32 -2.80 -51.85
N GLU A 315 -28.72 -3.71 -52.75
CA GLU A 315 -30.13 -4.01 -53.06
C GLU A 315 -30.88 -4.51 -51.81
N PRO A 316 -32.19 -4.21 -51.66
CA PRO A 316 -32.93 -4.57 -50.45
C PRO A 316 -33.15 -6.10 -50.35
N PRO A 317 -32.99 -6.70 -49.17
CA PRO A 317 -33.17 -8.13 -48.96
C PRO A 317 -34.66 -8.53 -48.86
N VAL A 318 -34.96 -9.72 -49.37
CA VAL A 318 -36.26 -10.41 -49.31
C VAL A 318 -36.65 -10.72 -47.85
N GLU A 319 -37.89 -10.40 -47.49
CA GLU A 319 -38.47 -10.56 -46.16
C GLU A 319 -38.59 -12.06 -45.77
N ALA A 320 -37.88 -12.47 -44.72
CA ALA A 320 -38.01 -13.80 -44.11
C ALA A 320 -39.06 -13.78 -42.98
N PRO A 321 -39.81 -14.87 -42.75
CA PRO A 321 -40.88 -14.91 -41.75
C PRO A 321 -40.32 -14.82 -40.31
N PRO A 322 -41.12 -14.28 -39.36
CA PRO A 322 -40.63 -13.95 -38.02
C PRO A 322 -40.30 -15.20 -37.22
N VAL A 323 -39.05 -15.26 -36.74
CA VAL A 323 -38.59 -16.22 -35.72
C VAL A 323 -38.91 -15.63 -34.36
N GLU A 324 -39.71 -16.34 -33.55
CA GLU A 324 -39.94 -16.00 -32.14
C GLU A 324 -38.62 -16.04 -31.37
N VAL A 325 -38.19 -14.86 -30.89
CA VAL A 325 -37.01 -14.69 -30.04
C VAL A 325 -37.44 -14.92 -28.58
N PRO A 326 -36.86 -15.89 -27.85
CA PRO A 326 -37.12 -16.03 -26.42
C PRO A 326 -36.58 -14.81 -25.65
N PRO A 327 -37.24 -14.38 -24.57
CA PRO A 327 -36.87 -13.15 -23.86
C PRO A 327 -35.45 -13.22 -23.31
N THR A 328 -34.66 -12.20 -23.62
CA THR A 328 -33.31 -11.96 -23.10
C THR A 328 -33.36 -11.89 -21.57
N PRO A 329 -32.54 -12.64 -20.81
CA PRO A 329 -32.49 -12.51 -19.36
C PRO A 329 -31.97 -11.12 -18.99
N GLU A 330 -32.70 -10.44 -18.11
CA GLU A 330 -32.33 -9.12 -17.60
C GLU A 330 -30.90 -9.12 -17.03
N PRO A 331 -30.11 -8.04 -17.22
CA PRO A 331 -28.82 -7.92 -16.59
C PRO A 331 -29.01 -7.89 -15.06
N LYS A 332 -28.52 -8.91 -14.36
CA LYS A 332 -28.43 -8.90 -12.89
C LYS A 332 -27.68 -7.62 -12.47
N ARG A 333 -28.40 -6.71 -11.81
CA ARG A 333 -27.81 -5.56 -11.13
C ARG A 333 -26.72 -6.07 -10.20
N LEU A 334 -25.46 -5.70 -10.48
CA LEU A 334 -24.39 -5.81 -9.51
C LEU A 334 -24.79 -5.00 -8.28
N THR A 335 -24.88 -5.67 -7.14
CA THR A 335 -25.15 -5.06 -5.85
C THR A 335 -24.12 -3.95 -5.60
N PRO A 336 -24.54 -2.73 -5.23
CA PRO A 336 -23.59 -1.69 -4.85
C PRO A 336 -22.72 -2.19 -3.69
N LEU A 337 -21.41 -1.97 -3.76
CA LEU A 337 -20.53 -2.12 -2.60
C LEU A 337 -21.13 -1.30 -1.44
N PRO A 338 -21.18 -1.83 -0.20
CA PRO A 338 -21.76 -1.12 0.92
C PRO A 338 -21.01 0.20 1.11
N ARG A 339 -21.76 1.31 1.12
CA ARG A 339 -21.25 2.61 1.58
C ARG A 339 -20.86 2.44 3.04
N VAL A 340 -19.59 2.59 3.36
CA VAL A 340 -19.15 2.76 4.75
C VAL A 340 -19.75 4.07 5.23
N ASP A 341 -20.75 3.96 6.10
CA ASP A 341 -21.45 5.09 6.69
C ASP A 341 -20.53 5.74 7.73
N THR A 342 -20.02 6.93 7.39
CA THR A 342 -19.15 7.74 8.26
C THR A 342 -19.80 8.09 9.60
N ASP A 343 -21.13 8.02 9.70
CA ASP A 343 -21.83 8.33 10.95
C ASP A 343 -21.76 7.17 11.96
N GLN A 344 -21.65 5.90 11.52
CA GLN A 344 -21.46 4.76 12.43
C GLN A 344 -20.07 4.74 13.08
N VAL A 345 -19.04 5.21 12.38
CA VAL A 345 -17.68 5.39 12.93
C VAL A 345 -17.70 6.49 14.00
N ARG A 346 -18.47 7.56 13.78
CA ARG A 346 -18.63 8.68 14.71
C ARG A 346 -19.43 8.31 15.97
N GLU A 347 -20.45 7.44 15.83
CA GLU A 347 -21.25 6.95 16.95
C GLU A 347 -20.47 5.99 17.87
N ARG A 348 -19.59 5.13 17.30
CA ARG A 348 -18.69 4.26 18.09
C ARG A 348 -17.66 5.06 18.89
N ALA A 349 -17.13 6.14 18.33
CA ALA A 349 -16.23 7.06 19.05
C ALA A 349 -16.96 7.86 20.16
N GLY A 350 -18.25 8.15 19.98
CA GLY A 350 -19.09 8.85 20.96
C GLY A 350 -19.48 8.01 22.17
N ARG A 351 -19.77 6.71 22.00
CA ARG A 351 -20.19 5.83 23.10
C ARG A 351 -19.08 5.54 24.13
N ARG A 352 -17.80 5.74 23.81
CA ARG A 352 -16.70 5.61 24.78
C ARG A 352 -16.56 6.78 25.76
N ARG A 353 -17.31 7.89 25.59
CA ARG A 353 -17.30 9.02 26.54
C ARG A 353 -18.37 8.94 27.65
N GLY A 354 -19.20 7.88 27.67
CA GLY A 354 -20.35 7.77 28.58
C GLY A 354 -20.30 6.66 29.63
N MET A 355 -19.31 5.76 29.62
CA MET A 355 -19.22 4.67 30.60
C MET A 355 -17.92 4.77 31.40
N GLY A 356 -17.93 5.71 32.36
CA GLY A 356 -17.16 5.59 33.58
C GLY A 356 -18.09 5.07 34.68
N SER A 357 -17.99 3.78 35.01
CA SER A 357 -18.24 3.19 36.34
C SER A 357 -18.19 1.66 36.27
N GLU A 358 -17.37 1.10 37.16
CA GLU A 358 -17.40 -0.27 37.70
C GLU A 358 -17.42 -1.45 36.71
N VAL A 359 -16.23 -2.02 36.49
CA VAL A 359 -16.08 -3.47 36.30
C VAL A 359 -14.90 -3.94 37.16
N GLU A 360 -15.22 -4.74 38.18
CA GLU A 360 -14.29 -5.48 39.04
C GLU A 360 -13.27 -6.27 38.22
N ALA A 361 -12.00 -6.18 38.62
CA ALA A 361 -10.92 -7.02 38.10
C ALA A 361 -11.01 -8.44 38.68
N PRO A 362 -10.93 -9.52 37.87
CA PRO A 362 -10.78 -10.86 38.42
C PRO A 362 -9.33 -11.06 38.91
N ALA A 363 -9.23 -11.67 40.09
CA ALA A 363 -7.99 -11.93 40.81
C ALA A 363 -6.97 -12.74 39.97
N LEU A 364 -5.79 -12.16 39.77
CA LEU A 364 -4.60 -12.87 39.27
C LEU A 364 -4.00 -13.68 40.42
N GLU A 365 -4.00 -15.01 40.26
CA GLU A 365 -3.23 -15.91 41.11
C GLU A 365 -1.73 -15.61 41.00
N ARG A 366 -1.07 -15.52 42.16
CA ARG A 366 0.36 -15.24 42.30
C ARG A 366 1.20 -16.44 41.84
N PRO A 367 2.28 -16.26 41.06
CA PRO A 367 3.24 -17.33 40.82
C PRO A 367 4.13 -17.56 42.06
N ALA A 368 4.42 -18.83 42.31
CA ALA A 368 5.16 -19.36 43.45
C ALA A 368 6.60 -18.82 43.56
N GLU A 369 7.02 -18.58 44.81
CA GLU A 369 8.37 -18.21 45.21
C GLU A 369 9.38 -19.34 44.95
N LEU A 370 10.50 -19.00 44.31
CA LEU A 370 11.74 -19.79 44.31
C LEU A 370 12.64 -19.31 45.47
N PRO A 371 13.32 -20.21 46.21
CA PRO A 371 13.98 -19.86 47.46
C PRO A 371 15.31 -19.15 47.24
N LYS A 372 15.61 -18.22 48.15
CA LYS A 372 16.87 -17.48 48.24
C LYS A 372 17.89 -18.24 49.09
N GLU A 373 19.05 -18.53 48.52
CA GLU A 373 20.35 -18.62 49.19
C GLU A 373 21.25 -17.56 48.50
N GLY A 374 22.10 -16.74 49.11
CA GLY A 374 22.62 -16.68 50.47
C GLY A 374 24.09 -16.27 50.40
N SER A 375 24.39 -14.97 50.50
CA SER A 375 25.72 -14.38 50.85
C SER A 375 26.87 -14.61 49.82
N ALA A 376 27.94 -13.84 49.69
CA ALA A 376 28.53 -12.70 50.41
C ALA A 376 29.56 -11.99 49.50
N SER A 377 29.80 -10.71 49.79
CA SER A 377 31.10 -10.00 49.87
C SER A 377 32.08 -9.86 48.69
N GLY A 378 32.62 -8.63 48.58
CA GLY A 378 34.00 -8.33 48.17
C GLY A 378 34.11 -7.61 46.82
N GLU A 379 34.12 -6.28 46.77
CA GLU A 379 35.34 -5.42 46.76
C GLU A 379 36.28 -5.60 45.56
N GLY A 380 36.62 -4.48 44.92
CA GLY A 380 37.99 -4.24 44.46
C GLY A 380 38.30 -4.30 42.95
N ALA A 381 38.28 -3.12 42.33
CA ALA A 381 39.39 -2.55 41.56
C ALA A 381 39.86 -3.12 40.18
N THR A 382 40.09 -2.13 39.29
CA THR A 382 41.19 -2.01 38.30
C THR A 382 41.18 -2.81 36.98
N ASN A 383 40.84 -2.09 35.91
CA ASN A 383 41.69 -1.74 34.75
C ASN A 383 42.74 -2.77 34.26
N ALA A 384 42.57 -3.33 33.07
CA ALA A 384 43.58 -3.45 32.00
C ALA A 384 43.06 -4.28 30.81
N GLN A 385 43.28 -3.78 29.59
CA GLN A 385 43.30 -4.59 28.36
C GLN A 385 44.39 -5.68 28.45
N PRO A 386 44.31 -6.75 27.63
CA PRO A 386 45.28 -6.75 26.53
C PRO A 386 44.78 -7.32 25.19
N THR A 387 45.55 -6.89 24.20
CA THR A 387 45.67 -7.17 22.78
C THR A 387 45.95 -8.62 22.36
N ALA A 388 45.56 -8.88 21.10
CA ALA A 388 46.25 -9.66 20.05
C ALA A 388 46.20 -11.20 20.07
N ALA A 389 45.73 -11.72 18.92
CA ALA A 389 45.72 -13.10 18.48
C ALA A 389 47.13 -13.61 18.06
N PRO A 390 47.30 -14.93 17.91
CA PRO A 390 48.30 -15.50 17.01
C PRO A 390 47.70 -16.33 15.87
N GLU A 391 48.39 -16.30 14.73
CA GLU A 391 48.19 -17.11 13.51
C GLU A 391 48.40 -18.63 13.73
N PRO A 392 47.87 -19.50 12.85
CA PRO A 392 48.13 -20.94 12.89
C PRO A 392 49.28 -21.37 11.94
N VAL A 393 50.13 -22.29 12.41
CA VAL A 393 51.13 -23.01 11.62
C VAL A 393 50.76 -24.48 11.47
N SER A 394 51.00 -24.95 10.24
CA SER A 394 50.91 -26.29 9.63
C SER A 394 51.37 -27.53 10.40
N LYS A 395 50.73 -28.68 10.08
CA LYS A 395 51.26 -29.98 9.58
C LYS A 395 50.29 -31.11 10.01
N ALA A 396 49.58 -31.77 9.11
CA ALA A 396 49.99 -32.91 8.26
C ALA A 396 50.18 -34.24 9.01
N GLN A 397 49.22 -35.16 8.82
CA GLN A 397 49.29 -36.65 8.78
C GLN A 397 47.84 -37.15 8.92
N GLU A 398 47.15 -37.65 7.89
CA GLU A 398 47.31 -38.90 7.14
C GLU A 398 47.10 -40.14 8.01
N GLY A 399 46.06 -40.93 7.72
CA GLY A 399 45.92 -42.30 8.20
C GLY A 399 44.53 -42.76 8.65
N ASP A 400 43.85 -43.43 7.72
CA ASP A 400 42.98 -44.61 7.93
C ASP A 400 41.50 -44.52 8.35
N LYS A 401 40.69 -45.14 7.49
CA LYS A 401 39.30 -45.63 7.62
C LYS A 401 39.38 -47.16 7.89
N PRO A 402 38.27 -47.92 8.04
CA PRO A 402 36.99 -47.71 8.72
C PRO A 402 36.57 -48.97 9.56
N SER A 403 35.28 -49.04 9.94
CA SER A 403 34.55 -50.13 10.64
C SER A 403 34.57 -50.03 12.17
N ALA A 404 33.46 -50.14 12.90
CA ALA A 404 32.16 -50.76 12.65
C ALA A 404 31.01 -49.88 13.16
#